data_AF-A0A8T4FPF2-F1
#
_entry.id   AF-A0A8T4FPF2-F1
#
_cell.length_a   1.000
_cell.length_b   1.000
_cell.length_c   1.000
_cell.angle_alpha   90.00
_cell.angle_beta   90.00
_cell.angle_gamma   90.00
#
_symmetry.space_group_name_H-M   'P 1'
#
loop_
_entity.id
_entity.type
_entity.pdbx_description
1 polymer ?
#
loop_
_entity_poly.entity_id
_entity_poly.type
_entity_poly.pdbx_seq_one_letter_code
_entity_poly.pdbx_strand_id
1 'polypeptide(L)'
;MNKTGIIVTCVVAVAIVAIAAAAILLTQEGTQEYRSSDSSGRLMIMGNANNDDYLDQRDVDMLVKLKGTSGWEKDHPLADANND
;
A
#
# COMPACT_ATOMS: atom_id res chain seq x y z
N MET A 1 22.64 -0.57 46.64
CA MET A 1 22.77 -1.42 45.43
C MET A 1 24.25 -1.49 45.07
N ASN A 2 24.87 -2.67 45.02
CA ASN A 2 26.30 -2.80 44.71
C ASN A 2 26.54 -2.50 43.21
N LYS A 3 27.74 -2.02 42.85
CA LYS A 3 28.07 -1.62 41.46
C LYS A 3 27.74 -2.73 40.46
N THR A 4 27.99 -3.98 40.83
CA THR A 4 27.63 -5.17 40.05
C THR A 4 26.13 -5.32 39.85
N GLY A 5 25.30 -5.12 40.88
CA GLY A 5 23.84 -5.18 40.77
C GLY A 5 23.25 -4.05 39.93
N ILE A 6 23.86 -2.87 39.94
CA ILE A 6 23.48 -1.76 39.04
C ILE A 6 23.79 -2.13 37.59
N ILE A 7 25.00 -2.63 37.32
CA ILE A 7 25.41 -3.06 35.97
C ILE A 7 24.50 -4.17 35.44
N VAL A 8 24.21 -5.19 36.25
CA VAL A 8 23.32 -6.29 35.85
C VAL A 8 21.92 -5.77 35.51
N THR A 9 21.36 -4.88 36.34
CA THR A 9 20.04 -4.30 36.09
C THR A 9 20.01 -3.49 34.79
N CYS A 10 21.04 -2.69 34.53
CA CYS A 10 21.15 -1.91 33.29
C CYS A 10 21.26 -2.81 32.05
N VAL A 11 22.07 -3.87 32.12
CA VAL A 11 22.24 -4.81 30.99
C VAL A 11 20.93 -5.54 30.71
N VAL A 12 20.22 -5.99 31.74
CA VAL A 12 18.91 -6.65 31.58
C VAL A 12 17.88 -5.70 30.98
N ALA A 13 17.83 -4.44 31.42
CA ALA A 13 16.90 -3.46 30.87
C ALA A 13 17.16 -3.20 29.37
N VAL A 14 18.42 -3.03 28.97
CA VAL A 14 18.79 -2.83 27.55
C VAL A 14 18.47 -4.08 26.72
N ALA A 15 18.73 -5.27 27.25
CA ALA A 15 18.41 -6.52 26.57
C ALA A 15 16.89 -6.67 26.33
N ILE A 16 16.05 -6.33 27.31
CA ILE A 16 14.59 -6.36 27.16
C ILE A 16 14.13 -5.40 26.07
N VAL A 17 14.66 -4.18 26.02
CA VAL A 17 14.31 -3.19 24.99
C VAL A 17 14.76 -3.67 23.61
N ALA A 18 15.95 -4.24 23.48
CA ALA A 18 16.46 -4.77 22.22
C ALA A 18 15.61 -5.94 21.71
N ILE A 19 15.20 -6.86 22.60
CA ILE A 19 14.32 -7.98 22.26
C ILE A 19 12.92 -7.48 21.86
N ALA A 20 12.36 -6.50 22.58
CA ALA A 20 11.07 -5.91 22.24
C ALA A 20 11.10 -5.18 20.89
N ALA A 21 12.16 -4.42 20.61
CA ALA A 21 12.35 -3.75 19.32
C ALA A 21 12.52 -4.76 18.18
N ALA A 22 13.33 -5.81 18.39
CA ALA A 22 13.50 -6.89 17.41
C ALA A 22 12.18 -7.65 17.19
N ALA A 23 11.40 -7.91 18.24
CA ALA A 23 10.08 -8.53 18.11
C ALA A 23 9.09 -7.65 17.34
N ILE A 24 9.09 -6.32 17.54
CA ILE A 24 8.28 -5.40 16.73
C ILE A 24 8.74 -5.40 15.27
N LEU A 25 10.06 -5.44 15.02
CA LEU A 25 10.61 -5.40 13.66
C LEU A 25 10.38 -6.73 12.90
N LEU A 26 10.45 -7.85 13.60
CA LEU A 26 10.14 -9.19 13.07
C LEU A 26 8.63 -9.44 12.95
N THR A 27 7.79 -8.75 13.74
CA THR A 27 6.33 -8.73 13.55
C THR A 27 5.89 -7.67 12.53
N GLN A 28 6.79 -6.78 12.12
CA GLN A 28 6.68 -5.87 10.97
C GLN A 28 7.22 -6.49 9.68
N GLU A 29 7.26 -7.82 9.56
CA GLU A 29 7.12 -8.45 8.25
C GLU A 29 5.72 -8.12 7.73
N GLY A 30 5.54 -6.87 7.29
CA GLY A 30 4.49 -6.51 6.38
C GLY A 30 4.77 -7.29 5.12
N THR A 31 4.13 -8.45 5.02
CA THR A 31 3.88 -9.09 3.75
C THR A 31 3.24 -8.01 2.88
N GLN A 32 4.01 -7.38 1.99
CA GLN A 32 3.44 -6.76 0.80
C GLN A 32 2.94 -7.93 -0.04
N GLU A 33 1.83 -8.51 0.39
CA GLU A 33 1.15 -9.53 -0.39
C GLU A 33 0.52 -8.82 -1.58
N TYR A 34 0.83 -9.37 -2.76
CA TYR A 34 0.36 -8.99 -4.08
C TYR A 34 -0.95 -8.19 -4.09
N ARG A 35 -0.89 -6.90 -4.50
CA ARG A 35 -2.09 -6.14 -4.80
C ARG A 35 -2.67 -6.58 -6.15
N SER A 36 -3.88 -7.14 -6.12
CA SER A 36 -4.89 -6.87 -7.14
C SER A 36 -5.66 -5.61 -6.70
N SER A 37 -5.67 -4.57 -7.52
CA SER A 37 -6.47 -3.36 -7.27
C SER A 37 -7.88 -3.50 -7.86
N ASP A 38 -8.49 -4.69 -7.72
CA ASP A 38 -9.73 -5.12 -8.41
C ASP A 38 -10.81 -4.04 -8.36
N SER A 39 -11.14 -3.53 -9.54
CA SER A 39 -12.10 -2.45 -9.78
C SER A 39 -13.51 -3.01 -10.06
N SER A 40 -13.72 -4.32 -9.97
CA SER A 40 -14.98 -5.07 -10.08
C SER A 40 -15.71 -5.07 -11.43
N GLY A 41 -15.14 -4.47 -12.48
CA GLY A 41 -15.45 -4.85 -13.86
C GLY A 41 -14.85 -6.21 -14.18
N ARG A 42 -15.47 -7.02 -15.06
CA ARG A 42 -14.88 -8.33 -15.45
C ARG A 42 -13.62 -8.16 -16.30
N LEU A 43 -13.38 -6.95 -16.81
CA LEU A 43 -12.25 -6.57 -17.64
C LEU A 43 -11.31 -5.58 -16.93
N MET A 44 -10.43 -6.10 -16.07
CA MET A 44 -9.46 -5.30 -15.32
C MET A 44 -8.19 -5.01 -16.13
N ILE A 45 -8.27 -4.10 -17.10
CA ILE A 45 -7.15 -3.66 -17.95
C ILE A 45 -6.96 -2.16 -17.82
N MET A 46 -5.71 -1.71 -17.63
CA MET A 46 -5.37 -0.29 -17.65
C MET A 46 -5.73 0.34 -19.00
N GLY A 47 -6.48 1.43 -18.98
CA GLY A 47 -7.16 2.04 -20.13
C GLY A 47 -8.69 1.82 -20.14
N ASN A 48 -9.23 0.89 -19.34
CA ASN A 48 -10.66 0.75 -19.10
C ASN A 48 -11.14 1.81 -18.10
N ALA A 49 -11.15 3.07 -18.53
CA ALA A 49 -11.39 4.21 -17.66
C ALA A 49 -12.81 4.24 -17.07
N ASN A 50 -13.79 3.66 -17.77
CA ASN A 50 -15.17 3.59 -17.28
C ASN A 50 -15.45 2.31 -16.47
N ASN A 51 -14.52 1.35 -16.48
CA ASN A 51 -14.54 0.13 -15.71
C ASN A 51 -15.77 -0.77 -16.00
N ASP A 52 -16.11 -0.91 -17.28
CA ASP A 52 -17.09 -1.88 -17.77
C ASP A 52 -16.43 -3.12 -18.42
N ASP A 53 -17.19 -3.95 -19.12
CA ASP A 53 -16.69 -5.21 -19.68
C ASP A 53 -16.15 -5.09 -21.12
N TYR A 54 -16.02 -3.87 -21.66
CA TYR A 54 -15.61 -3.58 -23.02
C TYR A 54 -14.52 -2.51 -23.04
N LEU A 55 -13.65 -2.57 -24.05
CA LEU A 55 -12.74 -1.48 -24.39
C LEU A 55 -13.28 -0.79 -25.63
N ASP A 56 -13.84 0.40 -25.46
CA ASP A 56 -14.48 1.13 -26.55
C ASP A 56 -14.42 2.67 -26.39
N GLN A 57 -15.20 3.38 -27.20
CA GLN A 57 -15.22 4.84 -27.21
C GLN A 57 -15.62 5.46 -25.85
N ARG A 58 -16.35 4.72 -25.01
CA ARG A 58 -16.82 5.21 -23.70
C ARG A 58 -15.67 5.40 -22.71
N ASP A 59 -14.57 4.66 -22.87
CA ASP A 59 -13.34 4.86 -22.11
C ASP A 59 -12.65 6.16 -22.50
N VAL A 60 -12.52 6.41 -23.81
CA VAL A 60 -11.95 7.65 -24.35
C VAL A 60 -12.76 8.85 -23.89
N ASP A 61 -14.08 8.76 -23.93
CA ASP A 61 -14.98 9.81 -23.48
C ASP A 61 -14.86 10.04 -21.96
N MET A 62 -14.61 9.00 -21.17
CA MET A 62 -14.31 9.13 -19.74
C MET A 62 -12.99 9.88 -19.52
N LEU A 63 -11.91 9.52 -20.22
CA LEU A 63 -10.61 10.21 -20.11
C LEU A 63 -10.69 11.69 -20.46
N VAL A 64 -11.47 12.05 -21.49
CA VAL A 64 -11.70 13.46 -21.86
C VAL A 64 -12.39 14.23 -20.73
N LYS A 65 -13.29 13.60 -19.97
CA LYS A 65 -13.96 14.21 -18.80
C LYS A 65 -13.01 14.36 -17.62
N LEU A 66 -12.10 13.40 -17.41
CA LEU A 66 -11.13 13.43 -16.32
C LEU A 66 -10.01 14.45 -16.56
N LYS A 67 -9.76 14.87 -17.81
CA LYS A 67 -8.72 15.82 -18.17
C LYS A 67 -8.86 17.14 -17.38
N GLY A 68 -7.87 17.42 -16.53
CA GLY A 68 -7.83 18.63 -15.69
C GLY A 68 -8.64 18.53 -14.39
N THR A 69 -9.25 17.38 -14.11
CA THR A 69 -9.87 17.06 -12.83
C THR A 69 -8.83 16.41 -11.92
N SER A 70 -8.80 16.77 -10.65
CA SER A 70 -7.95 16.13 -9.62
C SER A 70 -8.77 15.16 -8.77
N GLY A 71 -8.18 14.05 -8.29
CA GLY A 71 -8.84 13.17 -7.33
C GLY A 71 -9.69 12.05 -7.95
N TRP A 72 -9.54 11.78 -9.25
CA TRP A 72 -10.27 10.74 -9.97
C TRP A 72 -9.72 9.33 -9.73
N GLU A 73 -8.51 9.22 -9.18
CA GLU A 73 -7.72 7.99 -9.09
C GLU A 73 -8.42 6.92 -8.24
N LYS A 74 -9.27 7.35 -7.30
CA LYS A 74 -10.08 6.45 -6.48
C LYS A 74 -11.29 5.88 -7.22
N ASP A 75 -11.91 6.69 -8.08
CA ASP A 75 -13.16 6.34 -8.77
C ASP A 75 -12.92 5.71 -10.15
N HIS A 76 -11.77 6.03 -10.77
CA HIS A 76 -11.32 5.54 -12.07
C HIS A 76 -9.89 4.97 -11.99
N PRO A 77 -9.65 3.94 -11.16
CA PRO A 77 -8.29 3.42 -10.91
C PRO A 77 -7.65 2.78 -12.14
N LEU A 78 -8.43 2.43 -13.16
CA LEU A 78 -7.96 1.87 -14.43
C LEU A 78 -7.78 2.93 -15.53
N ALA A 79 -8.08 4.21 -15.28
CA ALA A 79 -7.90 5.26 -16.28
C ALA A 79 -6.42 5.60 -16.54
N ASP A 80 -5.53 5.26 -15.60
CA ASP A 80 -4.10 5.48 -15.74
C ASP A 80 -3.41 4.37 -16.53
N ALA A 81 -3.36 4.52 -17.85
CA ALA A 81 -2.74 3.54 -18.72
C ALA A 81 -1.21 3.45 -18.56
N ASN A 82 -0.54 4.56 -18.21
CA ASN A 82 0.91 4.67 -18.10
C ASN A 82 1.42 4.62 -16.65
N ASN A 83 0.54 4.79 -15.66
CA ASN A 83 0.80 4.66 -14.22
C ASN A 83 1.99 5.52 -13.76
N ASP A 84 1.94 6.83 -14.06
CA ASP A 84 3.04 7.80 -13.90
C ASP A 84 2.94 8.77 -12.69
#